data_AF-A0A183U6K6-F1
#
_entry.id   AF-A0A183U6K6-F1
#
_cell.length_a   1.000
_cell.length_b   1.000
_cell.length_c   1.000
_cell.angle_alpha   90.00
_cell.angle_beta   90.00
_cell.angle_gamma   90.00
#
_symmetry.space_group_name_H-M   'P 1'
#
loop_
_entity.id
_entity.type
_entity.pdbx_description
1 polymer ?
#
loop_
_entity_poly.entity_id
_entity_poly.type
_entity_poly.pdbx_seq_one_letter_code
_entity_poly.pdbx_strand_id
1 'polypeptide(L)' 'MIYCSGYYSFLDNKWEHVSIWTMSEIYEKKLPRDEVKRIEAIEMLDERELLTQLLDHYCIAIAFKDSSSKYAQLKNIFS' A
#
# COMPACT_ATOMS: atom_id res chain seq x y z
N MET A 1 -4.18 14.04 0.97
CA MET A 1 -5.00 14.42 -0.21
C MET A 1 -4.96 13.38 -1.33
N ILE A 2 -3.80 12.80 -1.68
CA ILE A 2 -3.67 11.82 -2.78
C ILE A 2 -4.53 10.56 -2.57
N TYR A 3 -4.52 9.97 -1.36
CA TYR A 3 -5.28 8.76 -1.01
C TYR A 3 -6.78 8.88 -1.20
N CYS A 4 -7.39 9.96 -0.69
CA CYS A 4 -8.82 10.20 -0.88
C CYS A 4 -9.17 10.32 -2.37
N SER A 5 -8.41 11.09 -3.14
CA SER A 5 -8.71 11.29 -4.57
C SER A 5 -8.59 9.99 -5.38
N GLY A 6 -7.58 9.16 -5.09
CA GLY A 6 -7.44 7.86 -5.71
C GLY A 6 -8.62 6.95 -5.38
N TYR A 7 -9.00 6.88 -4.09
CA TYR A 7 -10.08 6.03 -3.62
C TYR A 7 -11.43 6.34 -4.28
N TYR A 8 -11.80 7.63 -4.34
CA TYR A 8 -13.05 8.04 -4.99
C TYR A 8 -13.04 7.77 -6.50
N SER A 9 -11.91 7.96 -7.18
CA SER A 9 -11.78 7.63 -8.61
C SER A 9 -12.08 6.15 -8.90
N PHE A 10 -11.61 5.22 -8.07
CA PHE A 10 -11.90 3.80 -8.26
C PHE A 10 -13.38 3.46 -7.97
N LEU A 11 -13.99 4.05 -6.93
CA LEU A 11 -15.40 3.81 -6.65
C LEU A 11 -16.32 4.38 -7.74
N ASP A 12 -15.99 5.57 -8.27
CA ASP A 12 -16.73 6.20 -9.36
C ASP A 12 -16.68 5.35 -10.65
N ASN A 13 -15.60 4.59 -10.83
CA ASN A 13 -15.43 3.63 -11.93
C ASN A 13 -16.06 2.25 -11.65
N LYS A 14 -16.91 2.12 -10.62
CA LYS A 14 -17.65 0.88 -10.27
C LYS A 14 -16.76 -0.30 -9.90
N TRP A 15 -15.61 -0.04 -9.26
CA TRP A 15 -14.85 -1.06 -8.56
C TRP A 15 -15.51 -1.35 -7.21
N GLU A 16 -15.66 -2.63 -6.85
CA GLU A 16 -16.41 -3.04 -5.66
C GLU A 16 -15.56 -3.01 -4.40
N HIS A 17 -14.28 -3.34 -4.54
CA HIS A 17 -13.33 -3.36 -3.45
C HIS A 17 -12.11 -2.56 -3.86
N VAL A 18 -11.75 -1.59 -3.03
CA VAL A 18 -10.62 -0.68 -3.24
C VAL A 18 -9.85 -0.61 -1.94
N SER A 19 -8.54 -0.78 -2.01
CA SER A 19 -7.64 -0.61 -0.88
C SER A 19 -6.44 0.20 -1.33
N ILE A 20 -6.08 1.21 -0.53
CA ILE A 20 -4.98 2.12 -0.84
C ILE A 20 -4.16 2.28 0.44
N TRP A 21 -2.84 2.15 0.31
CA TRP A 21 -1.89 2.34 1.40
C TRP A 21 -0.80 3.29 0.99
N THR A 22 -0.29 4.05 1.97
CA THR A 22 0.92 4.82 1.75
C THR A 22 2.11 3.90 1.66
N MET A 23 3.15 4.32 0.92
CA MET A 23 4.39 3.55 0.93
C MET A 23 5.03 3.53 2.32
N SER A 24 4.79 4.55 3.16
CA SER A 24 5.21 4.57 4.56
C SER A 24 4.47 3.51 5.39
N GLU A 25 3.15 3.36 5.23
CA GLU A 25 2.36 2.32 5.88
C GLU A 25 2.81 0.92 5.46
N ILE A 26 3.13 0.74 4.18
CA ILE A 26 3.65 -0.54 3.68
C ILE A 26 5.01 -0.82 4.32
N TYR A 27 5.91 0.16 4.29
CA TYR A 27 7.26 0.02 4.81
C TYR A 27 7.29 -0.28 6.30
N GLU A 28 6.45 0.40 7.09
CA GLU A 28 6.46 0.29 8.55
C GLU A 28 5.59 -0.86 9.10
N LYS A 29 4.42 -1.11 8.49
CA LYS A 29 3.38 -1.99 9.08
C LYS A 29 3.17 -3.29 8.32
N LYS A 30 3.51 -3.35 7.03
CA LYS A 30 3.21 -4.52 6.18
C LYS A 30 4.45 -5.34 5.83
N LEU A 31 5.64 -4.73 5.74
CA LEU A 31 6.87 -5.47 5.52
C LEU A 31 7.34 -6.22 6.78
N PRO A 32 7.79 -7.49 6.64
CA PRO A 32 8.45 -8.19 7.73
C PRO A 32 9.70 -7.43 8.19
N ARG A 33 9.90 -7.32 9.51
CA ARG A 33 11.04 -6.58 10.08
C ARG A 33 12.40 -7.12 9.61
N ASP A 34 12.50 -8.41 9.32
CA ASP A 34 13.75 -9.01 8.85
C ASP A 34 14.08 -8.58 7.42
N GLU A 35 13.07 -8.39 6.57
CA GLU A 35 13.25 -7.85 5.22
C GLU A 35 13.63 -6.36 5.27
N VAL A 36 12.99 -5.59 6.14
CA VAL A 36 13.35 -4.17 6.35
C VAL A 36 14.81 -4.05 6.78
N LYS A 37 15.24 -4.83 7.78
CA LYS A 37 16.63 -4.84 8.24
C LYS A 37 17.61 -5.28 7.15
N ARG A 38 17.23 -6.29 6.34
CA ARG A 38 18.05 -6.76 5.22
C ARG A 38 18.25 -5.64 4.20
N ILE A 39 17.22 -4.85 3.91
CA ILE A 39 17.28 -3.72 2.98
C ILE A 39 18.09 -2.57 3.58
N GLU A 40 17.84 -2.18 4.83
CA GLU A 40 18.60 -1.12 5.53
C GLU A 40 20.08 -1.46 5.71
N ALA A 41 20.46 -2.75 5.67
CA ALA A 41 21.85 -3.18 5.73
C ALA A 41 22.59 -3.03 4.38
N ILE A 42 21.89 -2.82 3.26
CA ILE A 42 22.51 -2.64 1.94
C ILE A 42 23.13 -1.25 1.83
N GLU A 43 22.47 -0.23 2.38
CA GLU A 43 22.93 1.14 2.36
C GLU A 43 22.56 1.83 3.69
N MET A 44 23.55 2.42 4.36
CA MET A 44 23.30 3.18 5.58
C MET A 44 22.65 4.51 5.23
N LEU A 45 21.34 4.60 5.49
CA LEU A 45 20.60 5.86 5.48
C LEU A 45 20.73 6.56 6.84
N ASP A 46 21.29 7.77 6.86
CA ASP A 46 21.35 8.62 8.05
C ASP A 46 20.07 9.47 8.21
N GLU A 47 19.46 9.91 7.11
CA GLU A 47 18.29 10.78 7.08
C GLU A 47 16.97 10.02 6.83
N ARG A 48 16.51 9.28 7.84
CA ARG A 48 15.23 8.53 7.76
C ARG A 48 14.00 9.42 7.51
N GLU A 49 14.05 10.67 7.94
CA GLU A 49 12.93 11.61 7.78
C GLU A 49 12.66 11.96 6.31
N LEU A 50 13.70 12.10 5.48
CA LEU A 50 13.54 12.35 4.04
C LEU A 50 12.95 11.13 3.33
N LEU A 51 13.34 9.92 3.74
CA LEU A 51 12.74 8.69 3.22
C LEU A 51 11.25 8.64 3.57
N THR A 52 10.88 8.93 4.82
CA THR A 52 9.46 8.98 5.21
C THR A 52 8.68 10.01 4.39
N GLN A 53 9.23 11.22 4.20
CA GLN A 53 8.59 12.25 3.36
C GLN A 53 8.42 11.81 1.90
N LEU A 54 9.42 11.10 1.35
CA LEU A 54 9.33 10.52 0.01
C LEU A 54 8.21 9.46 -0.05
N LEU A 55 8.19 8.52 0.90
CA LEU A 55 7.21 7.44 0.96
C LEU A 55 5.79 7.96 1.19
N ASP A 56 5.60 9.05 1.93
CA ASP A 56 4.30 9.69 2.12
C ASP A 56 3.74 10.30 0.83
N HIS A 57 4.60 10.58 -0.15
CA HIS A 57 4.21 11.11 -1.46
C HIS A 57 3.72 10.04 -2.44
N TYR A 58 3.99 8.76 -2.19
CA TYR A 58 3.60 7.65 -3.07
C TYR A 58 2.59 6.73 -2.41
N CYS A 59 1.59 6.32 -3.18
CA CYS A 59 0.56 5.38 -2.77
C CYS A 59 0.55 4.13 -3.66
N ILE A 60 0.21 2.98 -3.08
CA ILE A 60 -0.21 1.80 -3.84
C ILE A 60 -1.71 1.64 -3.68
N ALA A 61 -2.42 1.57 -4.81
CA ALA A 61 -3.84 1.29 -4.86
C ALA A 61 -4.08 -0.05 -5.55
N ILE A 62 -4.92 -0.88 -4.95
CA ILE A 62 -5.39 -2.14 -5.52
C ILE A 62 -6.92 -2.08 -5.52
N ALA A 63 -7.50 -2.28 -6.69
CA ALA A 63 -8.95 -2.34 -6.86
C ALA A 63 -9.31 -3.64 -7.57
N PHE A 64 -10.39 -4.29 -7.14
CA PHE A 64 -10.92 -5.46 -7.81
C PHE A 64 -12.44 -5.44 -7.83
N LYS A 65 -12.99 -6.05 -8.88
CA LYS A 65 -14.41 -6.20 -9.12
C LYS A 65 -14.69 -7.68 -9.21
N ASP A 66 -15.37 -8.22 -8.23
CA ASP A 66 -15.52 -9.67 -8.11
C ASP A 66 -16.86 -10.10 -8.69
N SER A 67 -16.85 -10.50 -9.97
CA SER A 67 -18.02 -11.12 -10.59
C SER A 67 -18.15 -12.62 -10.29
N SER A 68 -17.20 -13.25 -9.59
CA SER A 68 -17.20 -14.70 -9.38
C SER A 68 -16.53 -15.11 -8.06
N SER A 69 -17.30 -15.74 -7.16
CA SER A 69 -16.91 -16.22 -5.82
C SER A 69 -15.66 -17.13 -5.74
N LYS A 70 -14.99 -17.41 -6.86
CA LYS A 70 -13.75 -18.20 -6.98
C LYS A 70 -12.53 -17.58 -6.27
N TYR A 71 -12.54 -16.26 -6.02
CA TYR A 71 -11.39 -15.56 -5.44
C TYR A 71 -11.66 -14.99 -4.04
N ALA A 72 -12.67 -15.51 -3.35
CA ALA A 72 -13.06 -15.04 -2.01
C ALA A 72 -11.91 -15.02 -0.99
N GLN A 73 -10.91 -15.89 -1.14
CA GLN A 73 -9.70 -15.92 -0.31
C GLN A 73 -8.83 -14.65 -0.42
N LEU A 74 -8.89 -13.94 -1.55
CA LEU A 74 -8.15 -12.69 -1.74
C LEU A 74 -8.73 -11.55 -0.88
N LYS A 75 -9.99 -11.67 -0.43
CA LYS A 75 -10.61 -10.69 0.49
C LYS A 75 -9.84 -10.59 1.82
N ASN A 76 -9.21 -11.68 2.25
CA ASN A 76 -8.44 -11.73 3.50
C ASN A 76 -7.03 -11.16 3.37
N ILE A 77 -6.51 -10.96 2.15
CA ILE A 77 -5.17 -10.39 1.92
C ILE A 77 -5.15 -8.89 2.22
N PHE A 78 -6.29 -8.22 2.09
CA PHE A 78 -6.43 -6.78 2.23
C PHE A 78 -7.09 -6.35 3.55
N SER A 79 -7.37 -7.31 4.44
CA SER A 79 -7.91 -7.11 5.80
C SER A 79 -6.82 -6.79 6.83
#